data_AF-A0A8T4RZG4-F1
#
_entry.id   AF-A0A8T4RZG4-F1
#
_cell.length_a   1.000
_cell.length_b   1.000
_cell.length_c   1.000
_cell.angle_alpha   90.00
_cell.angle_beta   90.00
_cell.angle_gamma   90.00
#
_symmetry.space_group_name_H-M   'P 1'
#
loop_
_entity.id
_entity.type
_entity.pdbx_description
1 polymer ?
#
loop_
_entity_poly.entity_id
_entity_poly.type
_entity_poly.pdbx_seq_one_letter_code
_entity_poly.pdbx_strand_id
1 'polypeptide(L)'
;MYDLEGDKIIEKKFHSDKEPMFFMPTLLAFREGPAIIRTFELFENKPDVLMIDGDGILHPYGCGQACYVGVALKKNTIGISKKLLFGNLEGDKIYVKDKNLGFRMRTKD
;
A
#
# COMPACT_ATOMS: atom_id res chain seq x y z
N MET A 1 9.23 -9.12 -6.51
CA MET A 1 9.22 -9.93 -5.28
C MET A 1 10.64 -10.05 -4.77
N TYR A 2 10.80 -9.74 -3.49
CA TYR A 2 12.08 -9.82 -2.79
C TYR A 2 11.98 -10.95 -1.77
N ASP A 3 13.00 -11.80 -1.74
CA ASP A 3 13.18 -12.87 -0.79
C ASP A 3 13.92 -12.31 0.43
N LEU A 4 13.26 -12.29 1.58
CA LEU A 4 13.80 -11.75 2.82
C LEU A 4 14.92 -12.62 3.39
N GLU A 5 14.85 -13.95 3.23
CA GLU A 5 15.85 -14.87 3.77
C GLU A 5 17.09 -14.91 2.88
N GLY A 6 16.88 -14.91 1.56
CA GLY A 6 17.95 -14.90 0.58
C GLY A 6 18.56 -13.53 0.26
N ASP A 7 18.03 -12.45 0.85
CA ASP A 7 18.41 -11.05 0.60
C ASP A 7 18.57 -10.73 -0.91
N LYS A 8 17.54 -11.06 -1.69
CA LYS A 8 17.63 -10.91 -3.15
C LYS A 8 16.27 -10.68 -3.81
N ILE A 9 16.31 -10.02 -4.96
CA ILE A 9 15.15 -9.95 -5.84
C ILE A 9 15.06 -11.25 -6.63
N ILE A 10 13.94 -11.96 -6.49
CA ILE A 10 13.71 -13.24 -7.18
C ILE A 10 12.79 -13.13 -8.39
N GLU A 11 11.96 -12.09 -8.46
CA GLU A 11 11.03 -11.91 -9.59
C GLU A 11 10.68 -10.42 -9.78
N LYS A 12 10.54 -9.98 -11.04
CA LYS A 12 10.03 -8.64 -11.40
C LYS A 12 9.00 -8.79 -12.51
N LYS A 13 7.85 -8.15 -12.34
CA LYS A 13 6.78 -8.08 -13.35
C LYS A 13 6.33 -6.63 -13.49
N PHE A 14 5.88 -6.28 -14.68
CA PHE A 14 5.41 -4.94 -15.01
C PHE A 14 4.13 -5.07 -15.82
N HIS A 15 3.20 -4.15 -15.59
CA HIS A 15 1.99 -4.00 -16.38
C HIS A 15 1.76 -2.51 -16.59
N SER A 16 1.31 -2.16 -17.79
CA SER A 16 0.91 -0.80 -18.14
C SER A 16 -0.54 -0.83 -18.60
N ASP A 17 -1.32 0.12 -18.11
CA ASP A 17 -2.72 0.27 -18.48
C ASP A 17 -3.04 1.76 -18.62
N LYS A 18 -4.15 2.07 -19.29
CA LYS A 18 -4.67 3.43 -19.35
C LYS A 18 -5.28 3.79 -18.00
N GLU A 19 -5.08 5.02 -17.54
CA GLU A 19 -5.72 5.45 -16.30
C GLU A 19 -7.24 5.44 -16.44
N PRO A 20 -7.96 4.75 -15.55
CA PRO A 20 -9.42 4.62 -15.65
C PRO A 20 -10.14 5.92 -15.29
N MET A 21 -9.45 6.85 -14.62
CA MET A 21 -10.01 8.11 -14.14
C MET A 21 -8.93 9.17 -13.88
N PHE A 22 -9.35 10.44 -13.84
CA PHE A 22 -8.49 11.55 -13.42
C PHE A 22 -8.13 11.46 -11.92
N PHE A 23 -7.06 12.17 -11.52
CA PHE A 23 -6.69 12.28 -10.12
C PHE A 23 -7.81 12.94 -9.31
N MET A 24 -8.26 12.25 -8.27
CA MET A 24 -9.10 12.81 -7.22
C MET A 24 -8.46 12.50 -5.86
N PRO A 25 -8.26 13.50 -4.99
CA PRO A 25 -7.76 13.27 -3.64
C PRO A 25 -8.56 12.18 -2.93
N THR A 26 -7.89 11.35 -2.13
CA THR A 26 -8.49 10.22 -1.38
C THR A 26 -9.03 9.05 -2.22
N LEU A 27 -8.92 9.10 -3.56
CA LEU A 27 -9.42 8.04 -4.46
C LEU A 27 -8.32 7.43 -5.35
N LEU A 28 -7.04 7.56 -4.96
CA LEU A 28 -5.90 7.04 -5.72
C LEU A 28 -6.01 5.54 -5.99
N ALA A 29 -6.55 4.79 -5.03
CA ALA A 29 -6.77 3.35 -5.14
C ALA A 29 -7.58 2.96 -6.39
N PHE A 30 -8.57 3.76 -6.79
CA PHE A 30 -9.38 3.49 -7.99
C PHE A 30 -8.64 3.81 -9.29
N ARG A 31 -7.64 4.68 -9.22
CA ARG A 31 -6.79 5.04 -10.37
C ARG A 31 -5.68 4.02 -10.59
N GLU A 32 -4.96 3.64 -9.54
CA GLU A 32 -3.74 2.81 -9.66
C GLU A 32 -3.94 1.35 -9.22
N GLY A 33 -4.87 1.10 -8.30
CA GLY A 33 -5.15 -0.23 -7.77
C GLY A 33 -5.44 -1.29 -8.85
N PRO A 34 -6.23 -1.02 -9.90
CA PRO A 34 -6.45 -1.98 -10.98
C PRO A 34 -5.15 -2.44 -11.66
N ALA A 35 -4.22 -1.52 -11.93
CA ALA A 35 -2.93 -1.86 -12.54
C ALA A 35 -2.04 -2.67 -11.59
N ILE A 36 -2.06 -2.36 -10.29
CA ILE A 36 -1.36 -3.14 -9.26
C ILE A 36 -1.91 -4.58 -9.20
N ILE A 37 -3.24 -4.73 -9.19
CA ILE A 37 -3.92 -6.03 -9.16
C ILE A 37 -3.54 -6.87 -10.40
N ARG A 38 -3.61 -6.27 -11.60
CA ARG A 38 -3.19 -6.95 -12.85
C ARG A 38 -1.72 -7.31 -12.84
N THR A 39 -0.86 -6.47 -12.30
CA THR A 39 0.58 -6.78 -12.16
C THR A 39 0.80 -7.98 -11.23
N PHE A 40 0.05 -8.07 -10.13
CA PHE A 40 0.14 -9.20 -9.18
C PHE A 40 -0.23 -10.54 -9.82
N GLU A 41 -1.18 -10.54 -10.76
CA GLU A 41 -1.59 -11.75 -11.46
C GLU A 41 -0.47 -12.34 -12.32
N LEU A 42 0.43 -11.49 -12.84
CA LEU A 42 1.58 -11.90 -13.67
C LEU A 42 2.69 -12.64 -12.90
N PHE A 43 2.69 -12.57 -11.57
CA PHE A 43 3.70 -13.25 -10.75
C PHE A 43 3.46 -14.76 -10.73
N GLU A 44 4.50 -15.53 -11.02
CA GLU A 44 4.48 -16.99 -10.92
C GLU A 44 4.38 -17.43 -9.46
N ASN A 45 5.14 -16.77 -8.59
CA ASN A 45 5.13 -17.01 -7.16
C ASN A 45 4.35 -15.90 -6.44
N LYS A 46 3.42 -16.26 -5.55
CA LYS A 46 2.61 -15.26 -4.85
C LYS A 46 3.31 -14.81 -3.56
N PRO A 47 3.62 -13.50 -3.40
CA PRO A 47 4.28 -13.00 -2.19
C PRO A 47 3.39 -13.14 -0.95
N ASP A 48 4.03 -13.33 0.21
CA ASP A 48 3.36 -13.44 1.51
C ASP A 48 2.77 -12.11 2.00
N VAL A 49 3.45 -11.00 1.69
CA VAL A 49 3.06 -9.64 2.02
C VAL A 49 3.33 -8.70 0.86
N LEU A 50 2.42 -7.75 0.63
CA LEU A 50 2.61 -6.68 -0.35
C LEU A 50 2.87 -5.37 0.38
N MET A 51 3.99 -4.73 0.05
CA MET A 51 4.30 -3.36 0.47
C MET A 51 3.83 -2.42 -0.64
N ILE A 52 2.86 -1.56 -0.34
CA ILE A 52 2.21 -0.70 -1.32
C ILE A 52 2.60 0.75 -1.04
N ASP A 53 3.05 1.49 -2.06
CA ASP A 53 3.23 2.94 -1.96
C ASP A 53 1.85 3.60 -1.90
N GLY A 54 1.50 4.15 -0.74
CA GLY A 54 0.18 4.70 -0.44
C GLY A 54 -0.42 4.20 0.86
N ASP A 55 -1.44 4.92 1.35
CA ASP A 55 -2.02 4.66 2.66
C ASP A 55 -2.82 3.36 2.71
N GLY A 56 -2.87 2.76 3.91
CA GLY A 56 -3.80 1.69 4.25
C GLY A 56 -4.98 2.23 5.06
N ILE A 57 -5.06 1.84 6.32
CA ILE A 57 -6.14 2.24 7.23
C ILE A 57 -6.06 3.71 7.64
N LEU A 58 -4.89 4.34 7.52
CA LEU A 58 -4.65 5.78 7.75
C LEU A 58 -5.20 6.63 6.59
N HIS A 59 -6.49 6.50 6.34
CA HIS A 59 -7.21 7.16 5.26
C HIS A 59 -8.55 7.68 5.82
N PRO A 60 -9.11 8.79 5.30
CA PRO A 60 -10.38 9.34 5.81
C PRO A 60 -11.54 8.33 5.83
N TYR A 61 -11.55 7.40 4.87
CA TYR A 61 -12.54 6.32 4.78
C TYR A 61 -12.09 4.99 5.37
N GLY A 62 -10.94 4.94 6.05
CA GLY A 62 -10.34 3.71 6.58
C GLY A 62 -9.90 2.70 5.51
N CYS A 63 -9.92 3.09 4.24
CA CYS A 63 -9.60 2.25 3.10
C CYS A 63 -8.80 3.05 2.05
N GLY A 64 -7.48 3.12 2.25
CA GLY A 64 -6.54 3.63 1.25
C GLY A 64 -6.14 2.57 0.21
N GLN A 65 -5.15 2.89 -0.61
CA GLN A 65 -4.64 2.04 -1.69
C GLN A 65 -4.21 0.65 -1.22
N ALA A 66 -3.47 0.56 -0.11
CA ALA A 66 -3.01 -0.72 0.40
C ALA A 66 -4.18 -1.60 0.85
N CYS A 67 -5.21 -1.01 1.48
CA CYS A 67 -6.43 -1.71 1.88
C CYS A 67 -7.22 -2.19 0.68
N TYR A 68 -7.45 -1.33 -0.31
CA TYR A 68 -8.15 -1.67 -1.55
C TYR A 68 -7.51 -2.87 -2.26
N VAL A 69 -6.19 -2.82 -2.48
CA VAL A 69 -5.44 -3.91 -3.13
C VAL A 69 -5.49 -5.18 -2.29
N GLY A 70 -5.33 -5.08 -0.97
CA GLY A 70 -5.33 -6.24 -0.08
C GLY A 70 -6.68 -6.96 -0.03
N VAL A 71 -7.77 -6.20 0.02
CA VAL A 71 -9.13 -6.75 -0.04
C VAL A 71 -9.39 -7.42 -1.39
N ALA A 72 -9.04 -6.75 -2.49
CA ALA A 72 -9.27 -7.28 -3.84
C ALA A 72 -8.50 -8.60 -4.09
N LEU A 73 -7.26 -8.68 -3.62
CA LEU A 73 -6.40 -9.86 -3.80
C LEU A 73 -6.56 -10.92 -2.71
N LYS A 74 -7.28 -10.62 -1.62
CA LYS A 74 -7.30 -11.41 -0.38
C LYS A 74 -5.88 -11.71 0.13
N LYS A 75 -5.06 -10.66 0.22
CA LYS A 75 -3.64 -10.72 0.62
C LYS A 75 -3.31 -9.71 1.70
N ASN A 76 -2.28 -10.03 2.48
CA ASN A 76 -1.74 -9.14 3.50
C ASN A 76 -1.03 -7.96 2.83
N THR A 77 -1.38 -6.75 3.22
CA THR A 77 -0.80 -5.52 2.66
C THR A 77 -0.35 -4.57 3.76
N ILE A 78 0.74 -3.86 3.49
CA ILE A 78 1.24 -2.76 4.31
C ILE A 78 1.30 -1.52 3.42
N GLY A 79 0.62 -0.45 3.83
CA GLY A 79 0.71 0.84 3.17
C GLY A 79 1.90 1.64 3.70
N ILE A 80 2.70 2.18 2.79
CA ILE A 80 3.89 2.98 3.10
C ILE A 80 3.77 4.32 2.38
N SER A 81 3.58 5.38 3.15
CA SER A 81 3.39 6.73 2.62
C SER A 81 4.49 7.66 3.09
N LYS A 82 4.89 8.59 2.23
CA LYS A 82 5.90 9.62 2.55
C LYS A 82 5.33 10.78 3.37
N LYS A 83 4.01 10.95 3.37
CA LYS A 83 3.30 12.01 4.08
C LYS A 83 2.11 11.40 4.80
N LEU A 84 1.81 11.91 5.99
CA LEU A 84 0.63 11.54 6.73
C LEU A 84 -0.60 12.17 6.08
N LEU A 85 -1.47 11.35 5.49
CA LEU A 85 -2.73 11.81 4.92
C LEU A 85 -3.82 12.02 5.98
N PHE A 86 -3.91 11.12 6.96
CA PHE A 86 -5.00 11.11 7.94
C PHE A 86 -4.57 10.53 9.28
N GLY A 87 -5.08 11.11 10.38
CA GLY A 87 -4.73 10.77 11.75
C GLY A 87 -3.87 11.83 12.43
N ASN A 88 -3.68 11.67 13.74
CA ASN A 88 -2.86 12.55 14.58
C ASN A 88 -1.58 11.83 14.97
N LEU A 89 -0.45 12.52 14.85
CA LEU A 89 0.85 11.99 15.21
C LEU A 89 1.17 12.31 16.67
N GLU A 90 1.43 11.27 17.46
CA GLU A 90 1.86 11.37 18.85
C GLU A 90 3.13 10.53 19.04
N GLY A 91 4.29 11.20 19.14
CA GLY A 91 5.58 10.54 19.05
C GLY A 91 5.76 9.87 17.69
N ASP A 92 5.92 8.55 17.68
CA ASP A 92 6.03 7.73 16.47
C ASP A 92 4.77 6.91 16.16
N LYS A 93 3.69 7.12 16.92
CA LYS A 93 2.40 6.45 16.71
C LYS A 93 1.41 7.40 16.06
N ILE A 94 0.54 6.83 15.23
CA ILE A 94 -0.49 7.59 14.52
C ILE A 94 -1.85 7.12 15.02
N TYR A 95 -2.59 8.04 15.61
CA TYR A 95 -3.88 7.80 16.21
C TYR A 95 -5.01 8.29 15.31
N VAL A 96 -6.06 7.48 15.17
CA VAL A 96 -7.34 7.89 14.59
C VAL A 96 -8.38 7.67 15.67
N LYS A 97 -8.99 8.76 16.15
CA LYS A 97 -9.72 8.77 17.42
C LYS A 97 -8.76 8.26 18.52
N ASP A 98 -9.16 7.26 19.30
CA ASP A 98 -8.35 6.73 20.41
C ASP A 98 -7.58 5.45 20.06
N LYS A 99 -7.51 5.09 18.77
CA LYS A 99 -6.84 3.86 18.32
C LYS A 99 -5.53 4.19 17.61
N ASN A 100 -4.45 3.55 18.04
CA ASN A 100 -3.20 3.52 17.29
C ASN A 100 -3.40 2.66 16.04
N LEU A 101 -3.32 3.27 14.86
CA LEU A 101 -3.56 2.62 13.57
C LEU A 101 -2.34 2.64 12.64
N GLY A 102 -1.21 3.18 13.08
CA GLY A 102 0.03 3.13 12.30
C GLY A 102 1.19 3.82 13.00
N PHE A 103 2.31 3.86 12.29
CA PHE A 103 3.56 4.37 12.85
C PHE A 103 4.24 5.32 11.86
N ARG A 104 4.91 6.33 12.40
CA ARG A 104 5.90 7.12 11.66
C ARG A 104 7.26 6.48 11.90
N MET A 105 7.97 6.15 10.83
CA MET A 105 9.30 5.55 10.91
C MET A 105 10.34 6.43 10.20
N ARG A 106 11.44 6.73 10.87
CA ARG A 106 12.63 7.31 10.24
C ARG A 106 13.43 6.18 9.59
N THR A 107 13.57 6.21 8.27
CA THR A 107 14.22 5.14 7.49
C THR A 107 15.64 5.47 7.06
N LYS A 108 16.07 6.72 7.22
CA LYS A 108 17.42 7.23 6.95
C LYS A 108 17.74 8.35 7.94
N ASP A 109 19.01 8.52 8.27
CA ASP A 109 19.50 9.60 9.15
C ASP A 109 19.36 10.98 8.51
#